data_AF-E0S532-F1
#
_entry.id   AF-E0S532-F1
#
_cell.length_a   1.000
_cell.length_b   1.000
_cell.length_c   1.000
_cell.angle_alpha   90.00
_cell.angle_beta   90.00
_cell.angle_gamma   90.00
#
_symmetry.space_group_name_H-M   'P 1'
#
loop_
_entity.id
_entity.type
_entity.pdbx_description
1 polymer ?
#
loop_
_entity_poly.entity_id
_entity_poly.type
_entity_poly.pdbx_seq_one_letter_code
_entity_poly.pdbx_strand_id
1 'polypeptide(L)'
;MNISENTTTDIFKNSSVEYRNEEVIVINSNPDRYSGVYKEMADLLGDAAAVKIWKRFSGLNISFPQRLYSKEFTRQFIEENMETMRPHDIARNVNLSERRIRQIINEIKNEKENGRNA
;
A
#
# COMPACT_ATOMS: atom_id res chain seq x y z
N MET A 1 23.42 -14.58 -28.64
CA MET A 1 22.04 -14.49 -28.12
C MET A 1 22.16 -14.39 -26.61
N ASN A 2 21.98 -13.21 -26.04
CA ASN A 2 21.86 -13.00 -24.59
C ASN A 2 20.78 -11.93 -24.42
N ILE A 3 19.61 -12.36 -23.95
CA ILE A 3 18.46 -11.50 -23.68
C ILE A 3 18.72 -10.85 -22.33
N SER A 4 18.94 -9.53 -22.32
CA SER A 4 18.99 -8.76 -21.08
C SER A 4 17.57 -8.58 -20.55
N GLU A 5 17.27 -9.23 -19.44
CA GLU A 5 16.04 -9.02 -18.69
C GLU A 5 16.06 -7.61 -18.07
N ASN A 6 15.28 -6.71 -18.66
CA ASN A 6 14.99 -5.40 -18.08
C ASN A 6 14.03 -5.61 -16.89
N THR A 7 14.57 -5.76 -15.69
CA THR A 7 13.78 -5.66 -14.46
C THR A 7 13.47 -4.19 -14.18
N THR A 8 12.19 -3.84 -14.33
CA THR A 8 11.60 -2.55 -13.97
C THR A 8 12.13 -2.08 -12.62
N THR A 9 12.90 -1.00 -12.63
CA THR A 9 13.32 -0.30 -11.42
C THR A 9 12.09 0.15 -10.64
N ASP A 10 11.90 -0.40 -9.44
CA ASP A 10 10.85 -0.03 -8.50
C ASP A 10 10.79 1.49 -8.31
N ILE A 11 9.66 2.06 -8.73
CA ILE A 11 9.35 3.50 -8.70
C ILE A 11 9.12 4.00 -7.26
N PHE A 12 9.20 3.13 -6.25
CA PHE A 12 8.92 3.43 -4.84
C PHE A 12 10.14 3.84 -4.00
N LYS A 13 11.33 3.97 -4.59
CA LYS A 13 12.47 4.59 -3.90
C LYS A 13 12.32 6.12 -3.89
N ASN A 14 11.70 6.62 -2.82
CA ASN A 14 11.84 7.96 -2.22
C ASN A 14 10.49 8.62 -1.94
N SER A 15 9.79 8.14 -0.93
CA SER A 15 9.05 9.04 -0.03
C SER A 15 9.56 8.77 1.37
N SER A 16 10.44 9.64 1.85
CA SER A 16 10.96 9.64 3.21
C SER A 16 9.79 9.77 4.17
N VAL A 17 9.33 8.64 4.73
CA VAL A 17 8.42 8.65 5.86
C VAL A 17 9.25 9.07 7.06
N GLU A 18 9.05 10.29 7.55
CA GLU A 18 9.71 10.77 8.77
C GLU A 18 9.29 9.88 9.94
N TYR A 19 10.18 8.95 10.33
CA TYR A 19 10.01 8.14 11.51
C TYR A 19 10.10 9.06 12.73
N ARG A 20 8.95 9.32 13.35
CA ARG A 20 8.84 10.00 14.66
C ARG A 20 9.93 9.46 15.60
N ASN A 21 10.84 10.34 16.03
CA ASN A 21 12.05 10.04 16.80
C ASN A 21 11.75 9.18 18.03
N GLU A 22 11.89 7.86 17.90
CA GLU A 22 11.98 6.92 19.00
C GLU A 22 13.34 6.22 18.85
N GLU A 23 14.21 6.35 19.84
CA GLU A 23 15.51 5.66 19.85
C GLU A 23 15.27 4.14 19.81
N VAL A 24 15.58 3.53 18.68
CA VAL A 24 15.60 2.07 18.53
C VAL A 24 17.02 1.62 18.77
N ILE A 25 17.21 0.67 19.70
CA ILE A 25 18.50 0.02 19.93
C ILE A 25 18.98 -0.55 18.59
N VAL A 26 20.09 -0.03 18.06
CA VAL A 26 20.72 -0.52 16.83
C VAL A 26 21.44 -1.81 17.17
N ILE A 27 20.71 -2.92 17.10
CA ILE A 27 21.26 -4.26 17.25
C ILE A 27 21.59 -4.77 15.85
N ASN A 28 22.76 -5.40 15.68
CA ASN A 28 23.20 -5.99 14.42
C ASN A 28 22.04 -6.78 13.76
N SER A 29 21.66 -6.43 12.53
CA SER A 29 20.41 -6.92 11.96
C SER A 29 20.49 -8.42 11.68
N ASN A 30 19.71 -9.19 12.44
CA ASN A 30 19.58 -10.62 12.27
C ASN A 30 18.09 -11.01 12.48
N PRO A 31 17.32 -11.17 11.40
CA PRO A 31 15.90 -11.50 11.47
C PRO A 31 15.59 -12.83 12.17
N ASP A 32 16.54 -13.78 12.22
CA ASP A 32 16.37 -15.09 12.88
C ASP A 32 16.15 -14.99 14.40
N ARG A 33 16.39 -13.82 15.00
CA ARG A 33 16.11 -13.58 16.42
C ARG A 33 14.62 -13.41 16.72
N TYR A 34 13.80 -13.12 15.71
CA TYR A 34 12.36 -12.90 15.87
C TYR A 34 11.57 -14.18 15.63
N SER A 35 10.47 -14.33 16.36
CA SER A 35 9.59 -15.51 16.26
C SER A 35 8.43 -15.28 15.28
N GLY A 36 8.16 -16.26 14.42
CA GLY A 36 6.97 -16.30 13.57
C GLY A 36 6.85 -15.08 12.64
N VAL A 37 5.68 -14.46 12.59
CA VAL A 37 5.37 -13.32 11.71
C VAL A 37 6.30 -12.13 11.93
N TYR A 38 6.89 -11.98 13.12
CA TYR A 38 7.84 -10.89 13.38
C TYR A 38 9.17 -11.06 12.65
N LYS A 39 9.57 -12.29 12.32
CA LYS A 39 10.72 -12.55 11.44
C LYS A 39 10.43 -12.05 10.04
N GLU A 40 9.28 -12.43 9.48
CA GLU A 40 8.84 -11.97 8.17
C GLU A 40 8.72 -10.44 8.12
N MET A 41 8.21 -9.81 9.18
CA MET A 41 8.16 -8.35 9.28
C MET A 41 9.55 -7.71 9.36
N ALA A 42 10.50 -8.30 10.07
CA ALA A 42 11.88 -7.80 10.15
C ALA A 42 12.61 -7.97 8.81
N ASP A 43 12.42 -9.08 8.12
CA ASP A 43 12.95 -9.33 6.77
C ASP A 43 12.38 -8.33 5.76
N LEU A 44 11.08 -8.03 5.84
CA LEU A 44 10.38 -7.17 4.88
C LEU A 44 10.56 -5.67 5.16
N LEU A 45 10.47 -5.26 6.43
CA LEU A 45 10.37 -3.85 6.84
C LEU A 45 11.57 -3.37 7.67
N GLY A 46 12.46 -4.27 8.06
CA GLY A 46 13.56 -4.01 8.98
C GLY A 46 13.15 -4.09 10.46
N ASP A 47 14.17 -4.29 11.29
CA ASP A 47 14.05 -4.51 12.74
C ASP A 47 13.26 -3.41 13.47
N ALA A 48 13.49 -2.14 13.12
CA ALA A 48 12.87 -1.00 13.76
C ALA A 48 11.34 -1.00 13.57
N ALA A 49 10.87 -1.32 12.36
CA ALA A 49 9.44 -1.41 12.05
C ALA A 49 8.79 -2.61 12.76
N ALA A 50 9.44 -3.79 12.73
CA ALA A 50 8.97 -4.98 13.41
C ALA A 50 8.79 -4.75 14.93
N VAL A 51 9.79 -4.14 15.58
CA VAL A 51 9.73 -3.81 17.02
C VAL A 51 8.62 -2.79 17.32
N LYS A 52 8.40 -1.81 16.44
CA LYS A 52 7.34 -0.81 16.61
C LYS A 52 5.94 -1.44 16.55
N ILE A 53 5.73 -2.36 15.60
CA ILE A 53 4.48 -3.12 15.48
C ILE A 53 4.28 -3.96 16.76
N TRP A 54 5.30 -4.71 17.18
CA TRP A 54 5.21 -5.51 18.41
C TRP A 54 4.88 -4.65 19.63
N LYS A 55 5.60 -3.56 19.88
CA LYS A 55 5.33 -2.65 21.02
C LYS A 55 3.89 -2.13 21.03
N ARG A 56 3.30 -1.90 19.86
CA ARG A 56 1.94 -1.35 19.75
C ARG A 56 0.85 -2.41 19.89
N PHE A 57 1.10 -3.62 19.43
CA PHE A 57 0.06 -4.63 19.20
C PHE A 57 0.27 -5.95 19.98
N SER A 58 1.38 -6.10 20.71
CA SER A 58 1.65 -7.29 21.51
C SER A 58 0.51 -7.58 22.50
N GLY A 59 0.04 -8.82 22.55
CA GLY A 59 -1.08 -9.25 23.39
C GLY A 59 -2.45 -9.11 22.72
N LEU A 60 -2.53 -8.53 21.52
CA LEU A 60 -3.75 -8.48 20.70
C LEU A 60 -3.68 -9.52 19.58
N ASN A 61 -4.83 -10.11 19.24
CA ASN A 61 -4.99 -10.90 18.03
C ASN A 61 -5.45 -9.99 16.88
N ILE A 62 -4.57 -9.73 15.93
CA ILE A 62 -4.86 -8.89 14.75
C ILE A 62 -4.98 -9.77 13.52
N SER A 63 -6.08 -9.60 12.79
CA SER A 63 -6.25 -10.17 11.45
C SER A 63 -6.03 -9.07 10.42
N PHE A 64 -5.12 -9.27 9.48
CA PHE A 64 -4.87 -8.32 8.39
C PHE A 64 -5.95 -8.46 7.32
N PRO A 65 -6.80 -7.44 7.09
CA PRO A 65 -7.79 -7.49 6.02
C PRO A 65 -7.10 -7.51 4.65
N GLN A 66 -7.73 -8.17 3.67
CA GLN A 66 -7.24 -8.18 2.28
C GLN A 66 -7.24 -6.78 1.64
N ARG A 67 -8.12 -5.89 2.10
CA ARG A 67 -8.20 -4.50 1.63
C ARG A 67 -7.25 -3.64 2.45
N LEU A 68 -6.28 -3.05 1.77
CA LEU A 68 -5.33 -2.13 2.37
C LEU A 68 -5.91 -0.71 2.52
N TYR A 69 -6.56 -0.21 1.48
CA TYR A 69 -7.06 1.17 1.43
C TYR A 69 -8.53 1.29 1.83
N SER A 70 -8.90 2.43 2.40
CA SER A 70 -10.29 2.78 2.69
C SER A 70 -11.07 3.02 1.39
N LYS A 71 -12.41 2.98 1.47
CA LYS A 71 -13.27 3.24 0.30
C LYS A 71 -13.11 4.67 -0.18
N GLU A 72 -12.98 5.59 0.77
CA GLU A 72 -12.84 7.03 0.56
C GLU A 72 -11.53 7.32 -0.19
N PHE A 73 -10.40 6.81 0.31
CA PHE A 73 -9.12 6.94 -0.36
C PHE A 73 -9.14 6.30 -1.74
N THR A 74 -9.72 5.10 -1.86
CA THR A 74 -9.81 4.42 -3.16
C THR A 74 -10.59 5.25 -4.17
N ARG A 75 -11.72 5.85 -3.76
CA ARG A 75 -12.53 6.72 -4.63
C ARG A 75 -11.75 7.96 -5.05
N GLN A 76 -11.10 8.62 -4.10
CA GLN A 76 -10.28 9.79 -4.37
C GLN A 76 -9.14 9.47 -5.36
N PHE A 77 -8.42 8.37 -5.13
CA PHE A 77 -7.35 7.92 -6.02
C PHE A 77 -7.86 7.65 -7.44
N ILE A 78 -9.04 7.03 -7.58
CA ILE A 78 -9.66 6.82 -8.90
C ILE A 78 -10.01 8.16 -9.54
N GLU A 79 -10.60 9.09 -8.81
CA GLU A 79 -10.99 10.39 -9.33
C GLU A 79 -9.80 11.20 -9.85
N GLU A 80 -8.67 11.16 -9.15
CA GLU A 80 -7.44 11.87 -9.52
C GLU A 80 -6.74 11.23 -10.75
N ASN A 81 -6.93 9.93 -11.00
CA ASN A 81 -6.17 9.18 -12.00
C ASN A 81 -7.01 8.62 -13.16
N MET A 82 -8.34 8.72 -13.13
CA MET A 82 -9.21 8.08 -14.15
C MET A 82 -9.06 8.66 -15.56
N GLU A 83 -8.53 9.88 -15.70
CA GLU A 83 -8.28 10.52 -17.00
C GLU A 83 -6.87 10.23 -17.55
N THR A 84 -5.92 9.88 -16.68
CA THR A 84 -4.49 9.71 -17.02
C THR A 84 -4.06 8.24 -17.05
N MET A 85 -4.70 7.37 -16.27
CA MET A 85 -4.37 5.95 -16.14
C MET A 85 -5.47 5.05 -16.70
N ARG A 86 -5.08 3.88 -17.23
CA ARG A 86 -6.07 2.89 -17.66
C ARG A 86 -6.72 2.24 -16.44
N PRO A 87 -8.02 1.87 -16.50
CA PRO A 87 -8.72 1.20 -15.39
C PRO A 87 -8.00 -0.04 -14.84
N HIS A 88 -7.26 -0.75 -15.68
CA HIS A 88 -6.49 -1.94 -15.29
C HIS A 88 -5.29 -1.61 -14.37
N ASP A 89 -4.60 -0.48 -14.59
CA ASP A 89 -3.46 -0.07 -13.78
C ASP A 89 -3.94 0.41 -12.41
N ILE A 90 -5.04 1.17 -12.42
CA ILE A 90 -5.72 1.62 -11.21
C ILE A 90 -6.15 0.42 -10.37
N ALA A 91 -6.76 -0.60 -10.99
CA ALA A 91 -7.17 -1.84 -10.33
C ALA A 91 -6.02 -2.54 -9.61
N ARG A 92 -4.83 -2.61 -10.24
CA ARG A 92 -3.63 -3.20 -9.65
C ARG A 92 -3.13 -2.41 -8.45
N ASN A 93 -3.17 -1.08 -8.51
CA ASN A 93 -2.69 -0.21 -7.43
C ASN A 93 -3.55 -0.26 -6.18
N VAL A 94 -4.88 -0.39 -6.32
CA VAL A 94 -5.83 -0.41 -5.18
C VAL A 94 -6.32 -1.80 -4.80
N ASN A 95 -5.79 -2.84 -5.47
CA ASN A 95 -6.16 -4.25 -5.28
C ASN A 95 -7.68 -4.50 -5.44
N LEU A 96 -8.26 -4.02 -6.55
CA LEU A 96 -9.66 -4.25 -6.92
C LEU A 96 -9.77 -4.84 -8.32
N SER A 97 -10.94 -5.38 -8.67
CA SER A 97 -11.21 -5.80 -10.05
C SER A 97 -11.41 -4.59 -10.96
N GLU A 98 -10.98 -4.69 -12.21
CA GLU A 98 -11.21 -3.65 -13.22
C GLU A 98 -12.71 -3.33 -13.39
N ARG A 99 -13.57 -4.36 -13.29
CA ARG A 99 -15.02 -4.18 -13.27
C ARG A 99 -15.45 -3.20 -12.18
N ARG A 100 -14.93 -3.35 -10.96
CA ARG A 100 -15.27 -2.46 -9.85
C ARG A 100 -14.74 -1.04 -10.08
N ILE A 101 -13.54 -0.90 -10.63
CA ILE A 101 -12.99 0.41 -11.00
C ILE A 101 -13.90 1.11 -12.01
N ARG A 102 -14.33 0.42 -13.06
CA ARG A 102 -15.25 0.96 -14.08
C ARG A 102 -16.60 1.39 -13.49
N GLN A 103 -17.14 0.63 -12.54
CA GLN A 103 -18.35 1.03 -11.81
C GLN A 103 -18.14 2.35 -11.06
N ILE A 104 -17.04 2.47 -10.31
CA ILE A 104 -16.74 3.67 -9.53
C ILE A 104 -16.50 4.88 -10.45
N ILE A 105 -15.79 4.70 -11.58
CA ILE A 105 -15.60 5.77 -12.58
C ILE A 105 -16.96 6.27 -13.10
N ASN A 106 -17.88 5.37 -13.41
CA ASN A 106 -19.22 5.76 -13.87
C ASN A 106 -20.01 6.47 -12.77
N GLU A 107 -19.95 6.00 -11.51
CA GLU A 107 -20.55 6.69 -10.36
C GLU A 107 -20.02 8.13 -10.25
N ILE A 108 -18.70 8.33 -10.32
CA ILE A 108 -18.06 9.65 -10.25
C ILE A 108 -18.50 10.55 -11.42
N LYS A 109 -18.55 10.02 -12.65
CA LYS A 109 -18.98 10.79 -13.83
C LYS A 109 -20.43 11.24 -13.71
N ASN A 110 -21.32 10.34 -13.30
CA ASN A 110 -22.74 10.64 -13.11
C ASN A 110 -22.96 11.69 -12.01
N GLU A 111 -22.20 11.63 -10.91
CA GLU A 111 -22.27 12.64 -9.84
C GLU A 111 -21.80 14.02 -10.32
N LYS A 112 -20.73 14.08 -11.12
CA LYS A 112 -20.25 15.34 -11.72
C LYS A 112 -21.23 15.94 -12.72
N GLU A 113 -21.94 15.11 -13.47
CA GLU A 113 -22.98 15.57 -14.41
C GLU A 113 -24.22 16.07 -13.66
N ASN A 114 -24.69 15.35 -12.65
CA ASN A 114 -25.84 15.76 -11.84
C ASN A 114 -25.57 17.02 -11.01
N GLY A 115 -24.35 17.20 -10.50
CA GLY A 115 -23.95 18.39 -9.74
C GLY A 115 -23.74 19.65 -10.59
N ARG A 116 -23.60 19.54 -11.92
CA ARG A 116 -23.53 20.69 -12.84
C ARG A 116 -24.90 21.16 -13.33
N ASN A 117 -25.91 20.30 -13.21
CA ASN A 117 -27.29 20.56 -13.62
C ASN A 117 -28.21 20.99 -12.45
N ALA A 118 -27.63 21.22 -11.26
CA ALA A 118 -28.28 21.73 -10.06
C ALA A 118 -27.79 23.15 -9.77
#